data_AF-A0A530QKD4-F1
#
_entry.id   AF-A0A530QKD4-F1
#
_cell.length_a   1.000
_cell.length_b   1.000
_cell.length_c   1.000
_cell.angle_alpha   90.00
_cell.angle_beta   90.00
_cell.angle_gamma   90.00
#
_symmetry.space_group_name_H-M   'P 1'
#
loop_
_entity.id
_entity.type
_entity.pdbx_description
1 polymer ?
#
loop_
_entity_poly.entity_id
_entity_poly.type
_entity_poly.pdbx_seq_one_letter_code
_entity_poly.pdbx_strand_id
1 'polypeptide(L)'
;LMRRFDFPTAPVIIGMILGPLAETQFRRAMTIANGDWTVFYRHPLSLTLLTLAFIGLVGPHIWAWVEHRRRRGPEHVPGDA
;
A
#
# COMPACT_ATOMS: atom_id res chain seq x y z
N LEU A 1 -8.08 31.42 -7.14
CA LEU A 1 -8.42 30.19 -7.90
C LEU A 1 -7.18 29.42 -8.40
N MET A 2 -6.00 30.04 -8.55
CA MET A 2 -4.72 29.37 -8.87
C MET A 2 -3.89 29.04 -7.61
N ARG A 3 -4.34 28.10 -6.77
CA ARG A 3 -3.58 27.63 -5.59
C ARG A 3 -4.00 26.25 -5.06
N ARG A 4 -4.68 25.47 -5.90
CA ARG A 4 -5.41 24.25 -5.52
C ARG A 4 -4.82 22.97 -6.13
N PHE A 5 -3.89 23.12 -7.08
CA PHE A 5 -3.17 22.02 -7.71
C PHE A 5 -1.67 22.29 -7.70
N ASP A 6 -1.13 22.79 -6.58
CA ASP A 6 0.28 22.58 -6.27
C ASP A 6 0.46 21.08 -6.05
N PHE A 7 0.40 20.28 -7.13
CA PHE A 7 0.90 18.92 -7.13
C PHE A 7 2.31 19.06 -6.60
N PRO A 8 2.56 18.60 -5.37
CA PRO A 8 3.81 18.99 -4.74
C PRO A 8 4.91 18.39 -5.61
N THR A 9 5.76 19.24 -6.17
CA THR A 9 6.78 18.81 -7.14
C THR A 9 7.68 17.75 -6.50
N ALA A 10 7.85 17.82 -5.17
CA ALA A 10 8.57 16.85 -4.37
C ALA A 10 8.09 15.39 -4.56
N PRO A 11 6.84 14.98 -4.25
CA PRO A 11 6.38 13.61 -4.48
C PRO A 11 6.44 13.16 -5.95
N VAL A 12 6.26 14.06 -6.91
CA VAL A 12 6.41 13.72 -8.34
C VAL A 12 7.87 13.36 -8.66
N ILE A 13 8.83 14.18 -8.22
CA ILE A 13 10.27 13.92 -8.39
C ILE A 13 10.67 12.63 -7.66
N ILE A 14 10.19 12.44 -6.42
CA ILE A 14 10.47 11.24 -5.64
C ILE A 14 9.91 10.00 -6.34
N GLY A 15 8.69 10.03 -6.86
CA GLY A 15 8.14 8.94 -7.66
C GLY A 15 8.95 8.66 -8.92
N MET A 16 9.40 9.71 -9.61
CA MET A 16 10.22 9.60 -10.82
C MET A 16 11.61 9.00 -10.56
N ILE A 17 12.20 9.24 -9.39
CA ILE A 17 13.48 8.62 -8.98
C ILE A 17 13.26 7.18 -8.47
N LEU A 18 12.23 6.98 -7.65
CA LEU A 18 11.96 5.68 -7.04
C LEU A 18 11.45 4.64 -8.05
N GLY A 19 10.69 5.05 -9.06
CA GLY A 19 10.18 4.17 -10.12
C GLY A 19 11.28 3.35 -10.82
N PRO A 20 12.27 3.98 -11.49
CA PRO A 20 13.35 3.27 -12.15
C PRO A 20 14.24 2.51 -11.16
N LEU A 21 14.39 3.00 -9.92
CA LEU A 21 15.12 2.28 -8.88
C LEU A 21 14.41 0.97 -8.52
N ALA A 22 13.08 1.01 -8.33
CA ALA A 22 12.26 -0.15 -8.03
C ALA A 22 12.31 -1.17 -9.19
N GLU A 23 12.18 -0.72 -10.43
CA GLU A 23 12.28 -1.57 -11.62
C GLU A 23 13.66 -2.24 -11.72
N THR A 24 14.73 -1.49 -11.43
CA THR A 24 16.10 -2.03 -11.43
C THR A 24 16.29 -3.10 -10.35
N GLN A 25 15.80 -2.86 -9.13
CA GLN A 25 15.86 -3.87 -8.06
C GLN A 25 15.00 -5.09 -8.38
N PHE A 26 13.83 -4.90 -8.99
CA PHE A 26 12.96 -5.98 -9.43
C PHE A 26 13.63 -6.85 -10.50
N ARG A 27 14.20 -6.24 -11.55
CA ARG A 27 14.97 -6.96 -12.56
C ARG A 27 16.16 -7.70 -11.98
N ARG A 28 16.92 -7.05 -11.09
CA ARG A 28 18.05 -7.68 -10.39
C ARG A 28 17.60 -8.90 -9.58
N ALA A 29 16.50 -8.79 -8.84
CA ALA A 29 15.94 -9.89 -8.09
C ALA A 29 15.50 -11.05 -9.00
N MET A 30 14.85 -10.76 -10.15
CA MET A 30 14.47 -11.78 -11.13
C MET A 30 15.67 -12.46 -11.79
N THR A 31 16.73 -11.71 -12.09
CA THR A 31 17.99 -12.28 -12.59
C THR A 31 18.62 -13.22 -11.57
N ILE A 32 18.66 -12.83 -10.29
CA ILE A 32 19.15 -13.67 -9.19
C ILE A 32 18.29 -14.94 -9.04
N ALA A 33 16.98 -14.80 -9.23
CA ALA A 33 16.02 -15.91 -9.20
C ALA A 33 16.07 -16.79 -10.46
N ASN A 34 16.94 -16.52 -11.45
CA ASN A 34 16.96 -17.20 -12.76
C ASN A 34 15.59 -17.19 -13.47
N GLY A 35 14.78 -16.14 -13.28
CA GLY A 35 13.43 -16.05 -13.83
C GLY A 35 12.38 -16.95 -13.14
N ASP A 36 12.73 -17.62 -12.04
CA ASP A 36 11.82 -18.47 -11.28
C ASP A 36 10.99 -17.63 -10.29
N TRP A 37 9.74 -17.35 -10.65
CA TRP A 37 8.76 -16.65 -9.79
C TRP A 37 8.45 -17.44 -8.50
N THR A 38 8.75 -18.74 -8.47
CA THR A 38 8.58 -19.59 -7.30
C THR A 38 9.58 -19.24 -6.18
N VAL A 39 10.60 -18.42 -6.45
CA VAL A 39 11.52 -17.89 -5.41
C VAL A 39 10.77 -17.13 -4.31
N PHE A 40 9.67 -16.45 -4.63
CA PHE A 40 8.86 -15.78 -3.61
C PHE A 40 8.19 -16.75 -2.62
N TYR A 41 7.98 -18.01 -3.02
CA TYR A 41 7.42 -19.08 -2.17
C TYR A 41 8.51 -19.99 -1.57
N ARG A 42 9.58 -20.25 -2.31
CA ARG A 42 10.71 -21.09 -1.86
C ARG A 42 11.60 -20.39 -0.83
N HIS A 43 11.69 -19.06 -0.88
CA HIS A 43 12.48 -18.29 0.05
C HIS A 43 11.60 -17.72 1.17
N PRO A 44 11.65 -18.29 2.40
CA PRO A 44 10.77 -17.87 3.49
C PRO A 44 10.93 -16.39 3.86
N LEU A 45 12.14 -15.83 3.70
CA LEU A 45 12.40 -14.40 3.90
C LEU A 45 11.69 -13.51 2.87
N SER A 46 11.66 -13.90 1.61
CA SER A 46 10.96 -13.13 0.57
C SER A 46 9.46 -13.14 0.83
N LEU A 47 8.92 -14.30 1.22
CA LEU A 47 7.51 -14.46 1.55
C LEU A 47 7.09 -13.59 2.76
N THR A 48 7.88 -13.60 3.84
CA THR A 48 7.57 -12.79 5.03
C THR A 48 7.64 -11.30 4.74
N LEU A 49 8.65 -10.83 4.00
CA LEU A 49 8.76 -9.43 3.60
C LEU A 49 7.61 -8.99 2.69
N LEU A 50 7.22 -9.82 1.72
CA LEU A 50 6.12 -9.52 0.81
C LEU A 50 4.77 -9.50 1.54
N THR A 51 4.57 -10.42 2.48
CA THR A 51 3.39 -10.46 3.34
C THR A 51 3.29 -9.21 4.23
N LEU A 52 4.40 -8.82 4.87
CA LEU A 52 4.45 -7.61 5.69
C LEU A 52 4.18 -6.35 4.87
N ALA A 53 4.78 -6.24 3.67
CA ALA A 53 4.54 -5.13 2.76
C ALA A 53 3.06 -5.05 2.35
N PHE A 54 2.45 -6.20 2.02
CA PHE A 54 1.03 -6.27 1.66
C PHE A 54 0.12 -5.84 2.82
N ILE A 55 0.40 -6.30 4.04
CA ILE A 55 -0.34 -5.91 5.25
C ILE A 55 -0.17 -4.40 5.51
N GLY A 56 1.03 -3.84 5.38
CA GLY A 56 1.27 -2.41 5.57
C GLY A 56 0.56 -1.53 4.55
N LEU A 57 0.51 -1.98 3.28
CA LEU A 57 -0.14 -1.27 2.19
C LEU A 57 -1.68 -1.35 2.26
N VAL A 58 -2.22 -2.53 2.53
CA VAL A 58 -3.66 -2.82 2.40
C VAL A 58 -4.38 -2.81 3.74
N GLY A 59 -3.71 -3.21 4.83
CA GLY A 59 -4.23 -3.27 6.19
C GLY A 59 -4.92 -1.98 6.66
N PRO A 60 -4.29 -0.79 6.58
CA PRO A 60 -4.95 0.46 7.01
C PRO A 60 -6.14 0.82 6.12
N HIS A 61 -6.09 0.53 4.81
CA HIS A 61 -7.20 0.76 3.90
C HIS A 61 -8.41 -0.13 4.22
N ILE A 62 -8.18 -1.42 4.49
CA ILE A 62 -9.25 -2.35 4.88
C ILE A 62 -9.81 -1.97 6.25
N TRP A 63 -8.96 -1.69 7.23
CA TRP A 63 -9.39 -1.31 8.58
C TRP A 63 -10.24 -0.04 8.56
N ALA A 64 -9.79 0.99 7.84
CA ALA A 64 -10.56 2.22 7.66
C ALA A 64 -11.93 1.95 7.01
N TRP A 65 -11.97 1.11 5.98
CA TRP A 65 -13.22 0.74 5.31
C TRP A 65 -14.18 -0.05 6.22
N VAL A 66 -13.68 -0.96 7.05
CA VAL A 66 -14.47 -1.73 8.02
C VAL A 66 -14.99 -0.82 9.14
N GLU A 67 -14.18 0.10 9.64
CA GLU A 67 -14.56 1.06 10.67
C GLU A 67 -15.60 2.07 10.16
N HIS A 68 -15.48 2.52 8.91
CA HIS A 68 -16.51 3.35 8.28
C HIS A 68 -17.88 2.65 8.16
N ARG A 69 -17.91 1.31 8.09
CA ARG A 69 -19.16 0.54 8.18
C ARG A 69 -19.67 0.39 9.61
N ARG A 70 -18.79 0.43 10.62
CA ARG A 70 -19.15 0.32 12.05
C ARG A 70 -19.66 1.62 12.67
N ARG A 71 -19.29 2.79 12.13
CA ARG A 71 -19.77 4.11 12.61
C ARG A 71 -21.17 4.51 12.18
N ARG A 72 -21.92 3.64 11.49
CA ARG A 72 -23.37 3.77 11.28
C ARG A 72 -24.17 2.94 12.28
N GLY A 73 -23.68 2.81 13.51
CA GLY A 73 -24.46 2.31 14.63
C GLY A 73 -25.46 3.38 15.08
N PRO A 74 -26.70 3.01 15.42
CA PRO A 74 -27.89 3.86 15.29
C PRO A 74 -27.83 5.07 16.22
N GLU A 75 -28.23 6.23 15.72
CA GLU A 75 -28.63 7.35 16.57
C GLU A 75 -29.73 6.84 17.51
N HIS A 76 -29.36 6.56 18.75
CA HIS A 76 -30.33 6.47 19.84
C HIS A 76 -30.81 7.90 20.07
N VAL A 77 -31.87 8.27 19.33
CA VAL A 77 -32.69 9.45 19.61
C VAL A 77 -33.46 9.13 20.89
N PRO A 78 -33.14 9.75 22.04
CA PRO A 78 -34.01 9.71 23.19
C PRO A 78 -35.08 10.77 22.92
N GLY A 79 -36.16 10.35 22.26
CA GLY A 79 -37.44 11.00 22.42
C GLY A 79 -38.09 10.54 23.72
N ASP A 80 -39.08 11.30 24.16
CA ASP A 80 -40.27 10.82 24.88
C ASP A 80 -40.13 10.17 26.27
N ALA A 81 -39.91 11.02 27.28
CA ALA A 81 -40.70 11.03 28.53
C ALA A 81 -40.58 12.37 29.26
#